data_AF-A0A511HNN7-F1
#
_entry.id   AF-A0A511HNN7-F1
#
_cell.length_a   1.000
_cell.length_b   1.000
_cell.length_c   1.000
_cell.angle_alpha   90.00
_cell.angle_beta   90.00
_cell.angle_gamma   90.00
#
_symmetry.space_group_name_H-M   'P 1'
#
loop_
_entity.id
_entity.type
_entity.pdbx_description
1 polymer ?
#
loop_
_entity_poly.entity_id
_entity_poly.type
_entity_poly.pdbx_seq_one_letter_code
_entity_poly.pdbx_strand_id
1 'polypeptide(L)'
;MALYLVTYDVKEPHQTAVKENLKDHWFLAALNMGSVALPDTTLVFDAASGKDAEEKFLRLAVQGLPAGEKIITRYFVTAVSADCTYSR
;
A
#
# COMPACT_ATOMS: atom_id res chain seq x y z
N MET A 1 -6.29 -8.58 -13.61
CA MET A 1 -5.51 -8.19 -12.42
C MET A 1 -4.84 -6.88 -12.75
N ALA A 2 -5.05 -5.87 -11.91
CA ALA A 2 -4.58 -4.50 -12.12
C ALA A 2 -3.77 -4.06 -10.92
N LEU A 3 -2.80 -3.16 -11.15
CA LEU A 3 -1.97 -2.62 -10.09
C LEU A 3 -2.65 -1.40 -9.46
N TYR A 4 -2.57 -1.31 -8.14
CA TYR A 4 -3.09 -0.20 -7.36
C TYR A 4 -2.01 0.33 -6.43
N LEU A 5 -1.87 1.65 -6.40
CA LEU A 5 -1.08 2.34 -5.40
C LEU A 5 -1.96 2.64 -4.20
N VAL A 6 -1.47 2.29 -3.01
CA VAL A 6 -2.08 2.68 -1.75
C VAL A 6 -1.11 3.53 -0.97
N THR A 7 -1.41 4.83 -0.88
CA THR A 7 -0.65 5.75 -0.02
C THR A 7 -1.40 5.92 1.28
N TYR A 8 -0.74 5.71 2.41
CA TYR A 8 -1.38 5.73 3.72
C TYR A 8 -0.66 6.65 4.71
N ASP A 9 -1.43 7.12 5.69
CA ASP A 9 -0.95 7.82 6.87
C ASP A 9 -1.41 7.04 8.10
N VAL A 10 -0.47 6.84 9.02
CA VAL A 10 -0.67 6.06 10.24
C VAL A 10 -0.25 6.91 11.42
N LYS A 11 -1.09 6.94 12.45
CA LYS A 11 -0.81 7.69 13.66
C LYS A 11 0.35 7.04 14.43
N GLU A 12 1.27 7.85 14.95
CA GLU A 12 2.22 7.38 15.95
C GLU A 12 1.47 6.86 17.20
N PRO A 13 1.98 5.81 17.87
CA PRO A 13 3.28 5.14 17.65
C PRO A 13 3.23 3.93 16.70
N HIS A 14 2.14 3.74 15.95
CA HIS A 14 1.87 2.48 15.24
C HIS A 14 2.54 2.35 13.87
N GLN A 15 3.25 3.39 13.39
CA GLN A 15 3.83 3.43 12.05
C GLN A 15 4.79 2.26 11.79
N THR A 16 5.67 1.95 12.74
CA THR A 16 6.65 0.86 12.61
C THR A 16 5.95 -0.48 12.48
N ALA A 17 4.99 -0.77 13.36
CA ALA A 17 4.27 -2.05 13.34
C ALA A 17 3.44 -2.23 12.06
N VAL A 18 2.76 -1.17 11.59
CA VAL A 18 2.04 -1.20 10.31
C VAL A 18 3.00 -1.41 9.13
N LYS A 19 4.15 -0.72 9.12
CA LYS A 19 5.18 -0.92 8.10
C LYS A 19 5.72 -2.36 8.11
N GLU A 20 5.98 -2.93 9.27
CA GLU A 20 6.46 -4.32 9.39
C GLU A 20 5.41 -5.32 8.89
N ASN A 21 4.15 -5.17 9.30
CA ASN A 21 3.05 -6.00 8.79
C ASN A 21 2.94 -5.93 7.27
N LEU A 22 3.11 -4.74 6.69
CA LEU A 22 2.99 -4.56 5.25
C LEU A 22 4.26 -4.99 4.51
N LYS A 23 5.43 -5.01 5.16
CA LYS A 23 6.72 -5.38 4.56
C LYS A 23 6.74 -6.84 4.08
N ASP A 24 6.14 -7.75 4.85
CA ASP A 24 6.08 -9.17 4.50
C ASP A 24 5.10 -9.48 3.35
N HIS A 25 4.23 -8.52 3.04
CA HIS A 25 3.24 -8.60 1.98
C HIS A 25 3.48 -7.55 0.89
N TRP A 26 4.61 -6.82 0.98
CA TRP A 26 5.01 -5.80 0.05
C TRP A 26 5.43 -6.49 -1.26
N PHE A 27 4.61 -6.37 -2.31
CA PHE A 27 4.93 -7.07 -3.55
C PHE A 27 6.06 -6.42 -4.34
N LEU A 28 6.24 -5.09 -4.29
CA LEU A 28 7.26 -4.41 -5.10
C LEU A 28 7.84 -3.15 -4.45
N ALA A 29 8.89 -3.27 -3.64
CA ALA A 29 9.63 -2.11 -3.07
C ALA A 29 10.52 -1.44 -4.11
N ALA A 30 10.32 -1.79 -5.38
CA ALA A 30 11.21 -1.48 -6.47
C ALA A 30 10.48 -1.49 -7.81
N LEU A 31 9.19 -1.13 -7.85
CA LEU A 31 8.67 -0.63 -9.12
C LEU A 31 9.28 0.75 -9.32
N ASN A 32 10.41 0.78 -10.03
CA ASN A 32 10.88 1.93 -10.77
C ASN A 32 9.73 2.38 -11.68
N MET A 33 8.83 3.23 -11.18
CA MET A 33 7.83 3.92 -11.97
C MET A 33 8.52 5.02 -12.78
N GLY A 34 9.46 4.63 -13.65
CA GLY A 34 10.48 5.55 -14.13
C GLY A 34 11.22 6.21 -12.96
N SER A 35 11.85 7.35 -13.19
CA SER A 35 12.68 8.08 -12.21
C SER A 35 11.96 8.61 -10.96
N VAL A 36 10.76 8.11 -10.63
CA VAL A 36 9.94 8.54 -9.50
C VAL A 36 10.15 7.59 -8.32
N ALA A 37 10.86 8.07 -7.30
CA ALA A 37 10.90 7.39 -6.00
C ALA A 37 9.53 7.52 -5.32
N LEU A 38 8.90 6.38 -5.03
CA LEU A 38 7.68 6.35 -4.23
C LEU A 38 8.00 6.60 -2.75
N PRO A 39 7.14 7.29 -2.00
CA PRO A 39 7.29 7.42 -0.55
C PRO A 39 7.27 6.05 0.15
N ASP A 40 7.95 5.94 1.29
CA ASP A 40 7.93 4.74 2.15
C ASP A 40 6.54 4.39 2.72
N THR A 41 5.56 5.26 2.50
CA THR A 41 4.15 5.09 2.88
C THR A 41 3.26 4.76 1.70
N THR A 42 3.84 4.43 0.54
CA THR A 42 3.11 4.04 -0.67
C THR A 42 3.42 2.60 -1.03
N LEU A 43 2.37 1.78 -1.09
CA LEU A 43 2.41 0.37 -1.43
C LEU A 43 1.81 0.09 -2.81
N VAL A 44 2.27 -0.98 -3.45
CA VAL A 44 1.67 -1.49 -4.69
C VAL A 44 0.97 -2.81 -4.43
N PHE A 45 -0.30 -2.88 -4.80
CA PHE A 45 -1.15 -4.07 -4.69
C PHE A 45 -1.57 -4.56 -6.07
N ASP A 46 -1.51 -5.88 -6.28
CA ASP A 46 -2.29 -6.52 -7.34
C ASP A 46 -3.68 -6.84 -6.81
N ALA A 47 -4.70 -6.26 -7.45
CA ALA A 47 -6.09 -6.42 -7.07
C ALA A 47 -7.02 -6.53 -8.28
N ALA A 48 -8.18 -7.14 -8.04
CA ALA A 48 -9.23 -7.22 -9.04
C ALA A 48 -9.94 -5.86 -9.24
N SER A 49 -9.96 -5.02 -8.21
CA SER A 49 -10.59 -3.69 -8.20
C SER A 49 -9.94 -2.79 -7.14
N GLY A 50 -10.22 -1.49 -7.17
CA GLY A 50 -9.77 -0.57 -6.12
C GLY A 50 -10.29 -0.95 -4.73
N LYS A 51 -11.51 -1.49 -4.66
CA LYS A 51 -12.10 -2.00 -3.41
C LYS A 51 -11.37 -3.24 -2.89
N ASP A 52 -10.99 -4.16 -3.78
CA ASP A 52 -10.18 -5.33 -3.41
C ASP A 52 -8.78 -4.90 -2.91
N ALA A 53 -8.17 -3.88 -3.54
CA ALA A 53 -6.90 -3.32 -3.07
C ALA A 53 -7.04 -2.69 -1.67
N GLU A 54 -8.11 -1.94 -1.44
CA GLU A 54 -8.44 -1.34 -0.15
C GLU A 54 -8.64 -2.40 0.95
N GLU A 55 -9.47 -3.41 0.70
CA GLU A 55 -9.75 -4.49 1.65
C GLU A 55 -8.48 -5.28 1.99
N LYS A 56 -7.64 -5.58 1.00
CA LYS A 56 -6.33 -6.22 1.22
C LYS A 56 -5.40 -5.34 2.05
N PHE A 57 -5.28 -4.07 1.71
CA PHE A 57 -4.45 -3.13 2.45
C PHE A 57 -4.87 -3.04 3.91
N LEU A 58 -6.16 -2.75 4.18
CA LEU A 58 -6.67 -2.61 5.53
C LEU A 58 -6.45 -3.88 6.35
N ARG A 59 -6.78 -5.04 5.77
CA ARG A 59 -6.61 -6.34 6.44
C ARG A 59 -5.17 -6.61 6.86
N LEU A 60 -4.20 -6.27 6.01
CA LEU A 60 -2.78 -6.52 6.26
C LEU A 60 -2.20 -5.46 7.21
N ALA A 61 -2.49 -4.18 6.97
CA ALA A 61 -1.98 -3.07 7.77
C ALA A 61 -2.33 -3.24 9.26
N VAL A 62 -3.54 -3.71 9.54
CA VAL A 62 -4.05 -3.84 10.92
C VAL A 62 -3.88 -5.23 11.52
N GLN A 63 -3.26 -6.15 10.79
CA GLN A 63 -3.11 -7.53 11.23
C GLN A 63 -2.31 -7.59 12.53
N GLY A 64 -2.87 -8.23 13.57
CA GLY A 64 -2.21 -8.34 14.86
C GLY A 64 -2.14 -7.05 15.69
N LEU A 65 -2.75 -5.95 15.25
CA LEU A 65 -2.81 -4.70 16.01
C LEU A 65 -4.09 -4.60 16.85
N PRO A 66 -4.00 -4.31 18.16
CA PRO A 66 -5.18 -4.05 18.99
C PRO A 66 -5.82 -2.72 18.55
N ALA A 67 -7.09 -2.75 18.15
CA ALA A 67 -7.87 -1.63 17.59
C ALA A 67 -7.53 -1.20 16.14
N GLY A 68 -7.45 -2.18 15.23
CA GLY A 68 -7.10 -2.00 13.82
C GLY A 68 -7.74 -0.82 13.07
N GLU A 69 -9.00 -0.48 13.34
CA GLU A 69 -9.73 0.56 12.58
C GLU A 69 -9.38 2.01 12.94
N LYS A 70 -8.64 2.27 14.04
CA LYS A 70 -8.29 3.65 14.47
C LYS A 70 -6.84 4.05 14.25
N ILE A 71 -6.05 3.15 13.66
CA ILE A 71 -4.60 3.33 13.51
C ILE A 71 -4.27 4.07 12.21
N ILE A 72 -5.03 3.77 11.16
CA ILE A 72 -4.89 4.41 9.84
C ILE A 72 -5.72 5.69 9.86
N THR A 73 -5.05 6.83 9.70
CA THR A 73 -5.71 8.15 9.75
C THR A 73 -6.32 8.49 8.40
N ARG A 74 -5.60 8.18 7.32
CA ARG A 74 -5.99 8.42 5.93
C ARG A 74 -5.32 7.40 5.02
N TYR A 75 -5.99 7.08 3.91
CA TYR A 75 -5.37 6.36 2.81
C TYR A 75 -6.02 6.75 1.48
N PHE A 76 -5.28 6.56 0.39
CA PHE A 76 -5.71 6.81 -0.97
C PHE A 76 -5.37 5.60 -1.82
N VAL A 77 -6.38 5.06 -2.52
CA VAL A 77 -6.21 3.97 -3.49
C VAL A 77 -6.29 4.55 -4.89
N THR A 78 -5.22 4.39 -5.67
CA THR A 78 -5.12 4.89 -7.04
C THR A 78 -4.88 3.73 -7.98
N ALA A 79 -5.71 3.57 -9.00
CA ALA A 79 -5.47 2.60 -10.05
C ALA A 79 -4.25 3.03 -10.87
N VAL A 80 -3.32 2.09 -11.10
CA VAL A 80 -2.19 2.29 -12.00
C VAL A 80 -2.60 1.75 -13.36
N SER A 81 -2.78 2.63 -14.34
CA SER A 81 -2.97 2.17 -15.72
C SER A 81 -1.65 1.61 -16.26
N ALA A 82 -1.74 0.61 -17.14
CA ALA A 82 -0.59 -0.01 -17.79
C ALA A 82 0.24 0.95 -18.68
N ASP A 83 -0.15 2.23 -18.77
CA ASP A 83 0.62 3.29 -19.42
C ASP A 83 1.75 3.86 -18.55
N CYS A 84 1.86 3.42 -17.28
CA CYS A 84 3.13 3.48 -16.56
C CYS A 84 4.13 2.61 -17.34
N THR A 85 4.89 3.27 -18.22
CA THR A 85 5.84 2.62 -19.10
C THR A 85 6.95 2.04 -18.24
N TYR A 86 6.90 0.73 -18.01
CA TYR A 86 8.00 -0.02 -17.43
C TYR A 86 9.12 -0.05 -18.46
N SER A 87 10.08 0.87 -18.34
CA SER A 87 11.35 0.75 -19.07
C SER A 87 12.08 -0.48 -18.53
N ARG A 88 12.06 -1.54 -19.34
CA ARG A 88 12.73 -2.83 -19.15
C ARG A 88 14.24 -2.69 -19.06
#